data_AF-A0A920KS39-F1
#
_entry.id   AF-A0A920KS39-F1
#
_cell.length_a   1.000
_cell.length_b   1.000
_cell.length_c   1.000
_cell.angle_alpha   90.00
_cell.angle_beta   90.00
_cell.angle_gamma   90.00
#
_symmetry.space_group_name_H-M   'P 1'
#
loop_
_entity.id
_entity.type
_entity.pdbx_description
1 polymer ?
#
loop_
_entity_poly.entity_id
_entity_poly.type
_entity_poly.pdbx_seq_one_letter_code
_entity_poly.pdbx_strand_id
1 'polypeptide(L)'
;MTRAGTGKANLSESRINFSGWKFSINPREDWKQIYKDAWRMERDYFYDKNMHGVDWDKMYDKYLPLVDRVTTRNELNDVISRLIGELSALHTAARGGDLRSDNKNIQVASLGAETTRDEANGGYRIDYIYKVDPDYPNRKSVLDDPFLDVKEGDVITKVNGRDALSSIDIGELIRNEANKQVKLTIKRDNKSKDIIVKPQSNEFWLRYEDGNTATG
;
A
#
# COMPACT_ATOMS: atom_id res chain seq x y z
N MET A 1 37.24 43.66 1.22
CA MET A 1 35.80 43.44 1.50
C MET A 1 35.34 42.22 0.74
N THR A 2 35.35 41.05 1.36
CA THR A 2 34.81 39.82 0.79
C THR A 2 33.29 39.86 0.88
N ARG A 3 32.63 39.84 -0.28
CA ARG A 3 31.18 39.93 -0.44
C ARG A 3 30.57 38.65 0.14
N ALA A 4 29.86 38.75 1.27
CA ALA A 4 29.03 37.65 1.76
C ALA A 4 27.88 37.46 0.75
N GLY A 5 27.98 36.41 -0.08
CA GLY A 5 26.98 36.11 -1.10
C GLY A 5 25.70 35.59 -0.46
N THR A 6 24.61 36.35 -0.59
CA THR A 6 23.24 35.96 -0.20
C THR A 6 22.49 35.20 -1.30
N GLY A 7 23.22 34.53 -2.21
CA GLY A 7 22.61 33.71 -3.26
C GLY A 7 22.08 32.39 -2.70
N LYS A 8 20.91 31.91 -3.17
CA LYS A 8 20.41 30.56 -2.86
C LYS A 8 21.51 29.55 -3.20
N ALA A 9 22.05 28.87 -2.19
CA ALA A 9 23.08 27.85 -2.38
C ALA A 9 22.52 26.71 -3.23
N ASN A 10 23.19 26.40 -4.35
CA ASN A 10 22.82 25.25 -5.18
C ASN A 10 23.39 23.96 -4.57
N LEU A 11 22.61 23.34 -3.69
CA LEU A 11 23.02 22.14 -2.94
C LEU A 11 23.12 20.86 -3.80
N SER A 12 22.76 20.90 -5.09
CA SER A 12 22.90 19.74 -5.98
C SER A 12 24.35 19.42 -6.31
N GLU A 13 25.21 20.45 -6.40
CA GLU A 13 26.63 20.32 -6.75
C GLU A 13 27.49 19.83 -5.57
N SER A 14 26.98 19.95 -4.33
CA SER A 14 27.66 19.50 -3.10
C SER A 14 27.12 18.18 -2.55
N ARG A 15 26.35 17.42 -3.34
CA ARG A 15 25.83 16.12 -2.89
C ARG A 15 26.96 15.09 -2.78
N ILE A 16 27.18 14.62 -1.56
CA ILE A 16 28.06 13.48 -1.30
C ILE A 16 27.32 12.21 -1.71
N ASN A 17 27.94 11.42 -2.59
CA ASN A 17 27.37 10.16 -3.04
C ASN A 17 27.79 9.00 -2.11
N PHE A 18 26.82 8.46 -1.38
CA PHE A 18 27.01 7.29 -0.50
C PHE A 18 26.66 5.95 -1.17
N SER A 19 26.26 5.93 -2.46
CA SER A 19 25.76 4.71 -3.12
C SER A 19 26.77 3.57 -3.23
N GLY A 20 28.07 3.90 -3.17
CA GLY A 20 29.15 2.91 -3.19
C GLY A 20 29.56 2.38 -1.81
N TRP A 21 29.00 2.91 -0.72
CA TRP A 21 29.41 2.54 0.62
C TRP A 21 28.81 1.18 0.99
N LYS A 22 29.65 0.31 1.53
CA LYS A 22 29.26 -1.03 1.99
C LYS A 22 29.71 -1.20 3.42
N PHE A 23 28.79 -1.67 4.26
CA PHE A 23 29.08 -2.01 5.63
C PHE A 23 29.05 -3.54 5.76
N SER A 24 30.04 -4.09 6.47
CA SER A 24 29.98 -5.47 6.88
C SER A 24 29.12 -5.54 8.15
N ILE A 25 27.97 -6.20 8.05
CA ILE A 25 27.02 -6.36 9.16
C ILE A 25 26.85 -7.85 9.41
N ASN A 26 26.87 -8.23 10.68
CA ASN A 26 26.41 -9.55 11.10
C ASN A 26 24.94 -9.42 11.54
N PRO A 27 23.96 -9.90 10.76
CA PRO A 27 22.55 -9.71 11.07
C PRO A 27 22.14 -10.26 12.43
N ARG A 28 22.76 -11.35 12.89
CA ARG A 28 22.42 -11.96 14.19
C ARG A 28 22.79 -11.06 15.36
N GLU A 29 23.97 -10.45 15.30
CA GLU A 29 24.43 -9.53 16.35
C GLU A 29 23.68 -8.20 16.27
N ASP A 30 23.41 -7.72 15.06
CA ASP A 30 22.58 -6.53 14.82
C ASP A 30 21.16 -6.70 15.36
N TRP A 31 20.54 -7.86 15.14
CA TRP A 31 19.18 -8.14 15.64
C TRP A 31 19.12 -8.26 17.16
N LYS A 32 20.16 -8.79 17.82
CA LYS A 32 20.27 -8.75 19.29
C LYS A 32 20.35 -7.31 19.79
N GLN A 33 21.10 -6.47 19.10
CA GLN A 33 21.23 -5.05 19.43
C GLN A 33 19.89 -4.33 19.25
N ILE A 34 19.19 -4.54 18.13
CA ILE A 34 17.85 -3.98 17.88
C ILE A 34 16.84 -4.44 18.93
N TYR A 35 16.84 -5.73 19.29
CA TYR A 35 15.98 -6.27 20.34
C TYR A 35 16.24 -5.59 21.69
N LYS A 36 17.53 -5.45 22.07
CA LYS A 36 17.94 -4.77 23.29
C LYS A 36 17.52 -3.31 23.29
N ASP A 37 17.66 -2.62 22.18
CA ASP A 37 17.24 -1.23 22.06
C ASP A 37 15.72 -1.09 22.17
N ALA A 38 14.94 -1.96 21.52
CA ALA A 38 13.48 -1.95 21.65
C ALA A 38 13.05 -2.17 23.11
N TRP A 39 13.66 -3.14 23.80
CA TRP A 39 13.43 -3.36 25.23
C TRP A 39 13.77 -2.14 26.08
N ARG A 40 14.90 -1.47 25.82
CA ARG A 40 15.30 -0.24 26.53
C ARG A 40 14.36 0.92 26.24
N MET A 41 13.94 1.08 24.99
CA MET A 41 13.03 2.14 24.58
C MET A 41 11.70 2.04 25.33
N GLU A 42 11.12 0.85 25.42
CA GLU A 42 9.92 0.65 26.25
C GLU A 42 10.21 0.93 27.72
N ARG A 43 11.26 0.36 28.30
CA ARG A 43 11.61 0.59 29.71
C ARG A 43 11.74 2.08 30.06
N ASP A 44 12.40 2.84 29.19
CA ASP A 44 12.81 4.21 29.48
C ASP A 44 11.73 5.25 29.09
N TYR A 45 10.84 4.92 28.15
CA TYR A 45 9.85 5.85 27.60
C TYR A 45 8.39 5.41 27.72
N PHE A 46 8.11 4.21 28.22
CA PHE A 46 6.74 3.79 28.51
C PHE A 46 6.11 4.69 29.59
N TYR A 47 4.83 5.01 29.41
CA TYR A 47 4.18 6.05 30.22
C TYR A 47 4.03 5.66 31.70
N ASP A 48 3.84 4.37 31.98
CA ASP A 48 3.82 3.84 33.33
C ASP A 48 5.20 3.28 33.69
N LYS A 49 5.89 3.96 34.61
CA LYS A 49 7.22 3.55 35.09
C LYS A 49 7.24 2.16 35.72
N ASN A 50 6.10 1.69 36.23
CA ASN A 50 5.97 0.35 36.81
C ASN A 50 5.66 -0.71 35.75
N MET A 51 5.60 -0.35 34.47
CA MET A 51 5.37 -1.26 33.35
C MET A 51 4.10 -2.09 33.52
N HIS A 52 3.03 -1.50 34.10
CA HIS A 52 1.80 -2.20 34.50
C HIS A 52 2.00 -3.37 35.47
N GLY A 53 3.08 -3.37 36.25
CA GLY A 53 3.45 -4.44 37.18
C GLY A 53 4.15 -5.63 36.51
N VAL A 54 4.48 -5.53 35.21
CA VAL A 54 5.27 -6.53 34.50
C VAL A 54 6.74 -6.44 34.92
N ASP A 55 7.33 -7.57 35.26
CA ASP A 55 8.78 -7.67 35.50
C ASP A 55 9.53 -7.57 34.16
N TRP A 56 9.89 -6.34 33.80
CA TRP A 56 10.40 -6.03 32.47
C TRP A 56 11.79 -6.59 32.20
N ASP A 57 12.64 -6.69 33.23
CA ASP A 57 13.94 -7.36 33.12
C ASP A 57 13.75 -8.86 32.85
N LYS A 58 12.82 -9.54 33.54
CA LYS A 58 12.50 -10.94 33.24
C LYS A 58 11.93 -11.14 31.84
N MET A 59 11.18 -10.17 31.31
CA MET A 59 10.67 -10.26 29.94
C MET A 59 11.80 -10.19 28.91
N TYR A 60 12.86 -9.40 29.16
CA TYR A 60 14.05 -9.42 28.31
C TYR A 60 14.66 -10.83 28.23
N ASP A 61 14.92 -11.44 29.39
CA ASP A 61 15.55 -12.76 29.45
C ASP A 61 14.67 -13.87 28.86
N LYS A 62 13.34 -13.75 29.00
CA LYS A 62 12.37 -14.70 28.45
C LYS A 62 12.40 -14.73 26.92
N TYR A 63 12.51 -13.58 26.26
CA TYR A 63 12.38 -13.46 24.81
C TYR A 63 13.73 -13.44 24.08
N LEU A 64 14.84 -13.08 24.74
CA LEU A 64 16.17 -13.04 24.13
C LEU A 64 16.59 -14.34 23.42
N PRO A 65 16.36 -15.56 23.96
CA PRO A 65 16.72 -16.80 23.27
C PRO A 65 15.98 -17.02 21.94
N LEU A 66 14.83 -16.37 21.75
CA LEU A 66 14.09 -16.45 20.48
C LEU A 66 14.76 -15.60 19.40
N VAL A 67 15.46 -14.53 19.76
CA VAL A 67 16.24 -13.70 18.83
C VAL A 67 17.34 -14.52 18.16
N ASP A 68 17.92 -15.49 18.88
CA ASP A 68 18.89 -16.41 18.29
C ASP A 68 18.28 -17.39 17.26
N ARG A 69 16.96 -17.48 17.18
CA ARG A 69 16.28 -18.39 16.24
C ARG A 69 15.71 -17.67 15.02
N VAL A 70 15.68 -16.34 15.03
CA VAL A 70 15.15 -15.58 13.90
C VAL A 70 16.10 -15.66 12.71
N THR A 71 15.51 -15.74 11.51
CA THR A 71 16.17 -15.84 10.22
C THR A 71 15.79 -14.69 9.28
N THR A 72 14.79 -13.90 9.67
CA THR A 72 14.34 -12.72 8.93
C THR A 72 14.03 -11.54 9.86
N ARG A 73 14.13 -10.32 9.30
CA ARG A 73 13.73 -9.10 10.01
C ARG A 73 12.26 -9.10 10.43
N ASN A 74 11.39 -9.82 9.72
CA ASN A 74 9.97 -9.92 10.07
C ASN A 74 9.77 -10.76 11.34
N GLU A 75 10.45 -11.91 11.44
CA GLU A 75 10.41 -12.73 12.66
C GLU A 75 10.96 -11.98 13.88
N LEU A 76 11.97 -11.11 13.68
CA LEU A 76 12.42 -10.21 14.75
C LEU A 76 11.31 -9.24 15.18
N ASN A 77 10.54 -8.66 14.24
CA ASN A 77 9.37 -7.84 14.61
C ASN A 77 8.36 -8.64 15.41
N ASP A 78 8.14 -9.92 15.07
CA ASP A 78 7.21 -10.77 15.83
C ASP A 78 7.70 -11.00 17.27
N VAL A 79 8.99 -11.27 17.46
CA VAL A 79 9.56 -11.41 18.82
C VAL A 79 9.43 -10.11 19.60
N ILE A 80 9.75 -8.96 19.01
CA ILE A 80 9.64 -7.66 19.66
C ILE A 80 8.16 -7.35 19.98
N SER A 81 7.24 -7.58 19.04
CA SER A 81 5.80 -7.40 19.26
C SER A 81 5.26 -8.28 20.39
N ARG A 82 5.76 -9.51 20.54
CA ARG A 82 5.40 -10.38 21.68
C ARG A 82 5.93 -9.84 23.00
N LEU A 83 7.18 -9.36 23.04
CA LEU A 83 7.77 -8.72 24.21
C LEU A 83 6.94 -7.50 24.65
N ILE A 84 6.67 -6.58 23.72
CA ILE A 84 5.91 -5.35 24.00
C ILE A 84 4.46 -5.67 24.36
N GLY A 85 3.88 -6.71 23.75
CA GLY A 85 2.52 -7.17 24.02
C GLY A 85 2.27 -7.58 25.47
N GLU A 86 3.30 -7.99 26.22
CA GLU A 86 3.18 -8.31 27.66
C GLU A 86 2.70 -7.09 28.48
N LEU A 87 2.97 -5.86 28.02
CA LEU A 87 2.53 -4.64 28.67
C LEU A 87 1.03 -4.36 28.51
N SER A 88 0.33 -5.10 27.63
CA SER A 88 -1.10 -4.93 27.38
C SER A 88 -1.51 -3.48 27.06
N ALA A 89 -0.66 -2.78 26.28
CA ALA A 89 -0.86 -1.39 25.89
C ALA A 89 -1.23 -1.26 24.41
N LEU A 90 -2.13 -0.34 24.10
CA LEU A 90 -2.50 0.02 22.72
C LEU A 90 -1.50 1.04 22.14
N HIS A 91 -1.36 1.06 20.82
CA HIS A 91 -0.42 1.93 20.06
C HIS A 91 1.07 1.61 20.25
N THR A 92 1.39 0.49 20.88
CA THR A 92 2.74 -0.04 21.02
C THR A 92 2.91 -1.22 20.09
N ALA A 93 3.63 -1.03 18.97
CA ALA A 93 3.78 -2.06 17.93
C ALA A 93 5.16 -2.01 17.29
N ALA A 94 5.71 -3.19 16.97
CA ALA A 94 6.93 -3.30 16.16
C ALA A 94 6.58 -3.48 14.68
N ARG A 95 7.11 -2.61 13.82
CA ARG A 95 6.86 -2.66 12.37
C ARG A 95 8.06 -2.12 11.57
N GLY A 96 8.15 -2.53 10.31
CA GLY A 96 9.13 -2.02 9.36
C GLY A 96 10.55 -2.55 9.60
N GLY A 97 11.54 -1.75 9.19
CA GLY A 97 12.94 -2.16 9.10
C GLY A 97 13.29 -2.71 7.72
N ASP A 98 14.44 -3.36 7.62
CA ASP A 98 14.93 -3.98 6.38
C ASP A 98 14.19 -5.31 6.09
N LEU A 99 12.91 -5.17 5.76
CA LEU A 99 12.04 -6.28 5.38
C LEU A 99 12.33 -6.65 3.94
N ARG A 100 12.41 -7.97 3.68
CA ARG A 100 12.51 -8.47 2.31
C ARG A 100 11.27 -8.03 1.54
N SER A 101 11.47 -7.21 0.52
CA SER A 101 10.46 -6.92 -0.50
C SER A 101 10.81 -7.70 -1.76
N ASP A 102 9.80 -8.27 -2.42
CA ASP A 102 9.93 -8.71 -3.80
C ASP A 102 9.38 -7.60 -4.70
N ASN A 103 10.11 -7.25 -5.76
CA ASN A 103 9.64 -6.35 -6.82
C ASN A 103 8.43 -6.93 -7.58
N LYS A 104 8.06 -8.19 -7.32
CA LYS A 104 6.86 -8.86 -7.85
C LYS A 104 5.60 -8.62 -7.03
N ASN A 105 5.56 -7.64 -6.13
CA ASN A 105 4.32 -7.31 -5.45
C ASN A 105 3.31 -6.83 -6.52
N ILE A 106 2.41 -7.72 -6.92
CA ILE A 106 1.47 -7.48 -8.01
C ILE A 106 0.55 -6.36 -7.54
N GLN A 107 0.71 -5.18 -8.14
CA GLN A 107 -0.20 -4.08 -7.85
C GLN A 107 -1.58 -4.48 -8.35
N VAL A 108 -2.54 -4.49 -7.43
CA VAL A 108 -3.96 -4.62 -7.78
C VAL A 108 -4.32 -3.35 -8.53
N ALA A 109 -4.67 -3.52 -9.80
CA ALA A 109 -5.20 -2.45 -10.61
C ALA A 109 -6.72 -2.42 -10.43
N SER A 110 -7.28 -1.24 -10.27
CA SER A 110 -8.72 -1.03 -10.19
C SER A 110 -9.18 -0.02 -11.23
N LEU A 111 -10.37 -0.29 -11.77
CA LEU A 111 -11.08 0.64 -12.65
C LEU A 111 -11.93 1.65 -11.85
N GLY A 112 -12.05 1.48 -10.52
CA GLY A 112 -12.87 2.33 -9.67
C GLY A 112 -14.37 2.14 -9.89
N ALA A 113 -14.78 0.90 -10.19
CA ALA A 113 -16.18 0.52 -10.31
C ALA A 113 -16.38 -0.89 -9.77
N GLU A 114 -17.57 -1.15 -9.26
CA GLU A 114 -18.04 -2.50 -8.94
C GLU A 114 -18.65 -3.13 -10.20
N THR A 115 -18.26 -4.36 -10.47
CA THR A 115 -18.71 -5.07 -11.68
C THR A 115 -19.13 -6.48 -11.36
N THR A 116 -20.29 -6.90 -11.87
CA THR A 116 -20.77 -8.28 -11.79
C THR A 116 -20.62 -8.97 -13.14
N ARG A 117 -20.21 -10.23 -13.09
CA ARG A 117 -20.12 -11.08 -14.28
C ARG A 117 -21.51 -11.32 -14.87
N ASP A 118 -21.71 -10.93 -16.13
CA ASP A 118 -22.96 -11.04 -16.87
C ASP A 118 -22.74 -11.92 -18.11
N GLU A 119 -22.98 -13.22 -17.94
CA GLU A 119 -22.83 -14.19 -19.03
C GLU A 119 -23.84 -13.97 -20.16
N ALA A 120 -25.05 -13.48 -19.85
CA ALA A 120 -26.10 -13.26 -20.84
C ALA A 120 -25.71 -12.18 -21.85
N ASN A 121 -24.98 -11.16 -21.39
CA ASN A 121 -24.49 -10.07 -22.22
C ASN A 121 -23.04 -10.25 -22.71
N GLY A 122 -22.38 -11.36 -22.34
CA GLY A 122 -21.04 -11.69 -22.81
C GLY A 122 -19.92 -10.89 -22.15
N GLY A 123 -20.08 -10.41 -20.91
CA GLY A 123 -19.10 -9.52 -20.28
C GLY A 123 -19.29 -9.28 -18.78
N TYR A 124 -18.73 -8.18 -18.27
CA TYR A 124 -18.94 -7.71 -16.90
C TYR A 124 -19.79 -6.43 -16.93
N ARG A 125 -20.94 -6.46 -16.26
CA ARG A 125 -21.79 -5.27 -16.12
C ARG A 125 -21.23 -4.40 -15.00
N ILE A 126 -21.17 -3.09 -15.24
CA ILE A 126 -20.82 -2.09 -14.24
C ILE A 126 -22.06 -1.88 -13.38
N ASP A 127 -22.04 -2.31 -12.12
CA ASP A 127 -23.17 -2.12 -11.22
C ASP A 127 -23.08 -0.76 -10.51
N TYR A 128 -21.86 -0.32 -10.19
CA TYR A 128 -21.63 0.95 -9.50
C TYR A 128 -20.31 1.58 -9.91
N ILE A 129 -20.29 2.91 -10.12
CA ILE A 129 -19.06 3.66 -10.35
C ILE A 129 -18.82 4.53 -9.12
N TYR A 130 -17.68 4.34 -8.45
CA TYR A 130 -17.37 5.13 -7.25
C TYR A 130 -17.29 6.61 -7.60
N LYS A 131 -18.01 7.43 -6.85
CA LYS A 131 -17.97 8.88 -7.00
C LYS A 131 -17.13 9.47 -5.89
N VAL A 132 -16.41 10.52 -6.23
CA VAL A 132 -15.63 11.28 -5.25
C VAL A 132 -16.07 12.73 -5.36
N ASP A 133 -15.94 13.43 -4.24
CA ASP A 133 -16.26 14.84 -4.11
C ASP A 133 -15.69 15.64 -5.30
N PRO A 134 -16.54 16.42 -6.03
CA PRO A 134 -16.13 17.24 -7.16
C PRO A 134 -14.96 18.19 -6.87
N ASP A 135 -14.78 18.61 -5.62
CA ASP A 135 -13.72 19.53 -5.18
C ASP A 135 -12.32 18.87 -5.16
N TYR A 136 -12.25 17.53 -5.27
CA TYR A 136 -11.00 16.77 -5.35
C TYR A 136 -10.86 16.04 -6.69
N PRO A 137 -10.64 16.76 -7.81
CA PRO A 137 -10.58 16.18 -9.16
C PRO A 137 -9.47 15.14 -9.35
N ASN A 138 -8.42 15.19 -8.53
CA ASN A 138 -7.29 14.27 -8.59
C ASN A 138 -7.60 12.89 -7.98
N ARG A 139 -8.77 12.74 -7.36
CA ARG A 139 -9.20 11.51 -6.66
C ARG A 139 -10.40 10.84 -7.32
N LYS A 140 -10.85 11.33 -8.47
CA LYS A 140 -12.00 10.75 -9.19
C LYS A 140 -11.74 9.32 -9.64
N SER A 141 -12.81 8.52 -9.70
CA SER A 141 -12.74 7.22 -10.34
C SER A 141 -12.38 7.37 -11.81
N VAL A 142 -11.59 6.42 -12.33
CA VAL A 142 -11.13 6.44 -13.72
C VAL A 142 -12.31 6.33 -14.69
N LEU A 143 -13.39 5.66 -14.28
CA LEU A 143 -14.60 5.49 -15.08
C LEU A 143 -15.63 6.63 -14.91
N ASP A 144 -15.45 7.52 -13.94
CA ASP A 144 -16.29 8.72 -13.74
C ASP A 144 -15.83 9.92 -14.61
N ASP A 145 -14.86 9.71 -15.51
CA ASP A 145 -14.42 10.75 -16.43
C ASP A 145 -15.54 11.06 -17.46
N PRO A 146 -16.05 12.32 -17.49
CA PRO A 146 -17.12 12.72 -18.41
C PRO A 146 -16.79 12.49 -19.89
N PHE A 147 -15.50 12.48 -20.26
CA PHE A 147 -15.06 12.23 -21.64
C PHE A 147 -15.23 10.77 -22.07
N LEU A 148 -15.29 9.83 -21.12
CA LEU A 148 -15.45 8.41 -21.41
C LEU A 148 -16.91 8.02 -21.68
N ASP A 149 -17.90 8.80 -21.20
CA ASP A 149 -19.35 8.51 -21.29
C ASP A 149 -19.69 7.08 -20.84
N VAL A 150 -19.12 6.65 -19.71
CA VAL A 150 -19.42 5.36 -19.07
C VAL A 150 -20.51 5.56 -18.03
N LYS A 151 -21.46 4.62 -17.96
CA LYS A 151 -22.58 4.66 -17.01
C LYS A 151 -22.76 3.32 -16.33
N GLU A 152 -23.37 3.37 -15.15
CA GLU A 152 -23.90 2.17 -14.48
C GLU A 152 -24.87 1.44 -15.42
N GLY A 153 -24.75 0.12 -15.50
CA GLY A 153 -25.46 -0.76 -16.42
C GLY A 153 -24.70 -1.08 -17.71
N ASP A 154 -23.62 -0.36 -18.04
CA ASP A 154 -22.79 -0.66 -19.20
C ASP A 154 -22.04 -1.99 -19.04
N VAL A 155 -21.84 -2.73 -20.15
CA VAL A 155 -21.19 -4.05 -20.12
C VAL A 155 -19.81 -3.99 -20.76
N ILE A 156 -18.77 -4.33 -19.99
CA ILE A 156 -17.40 -4.49 -20.46
C ILE A 156 -17.27 -5.87 -21.11
N THR A 157 -17.08 -5.88 -22.42
CA THR A 157 -17.00 -7.11 -23.23
C THR A 157 -15.56 -7.52 -23.54
N LYS A 158 -14.63 -6.55 -23.62
CA LYS A 158 -13.21 -6.83 -23.86
C LYS A 158 -12.28 -5.93 -23.05
N VAL A 159 -11.14 -6.48 -22.67
CA VAL A 159 -10.03 -5.78 -22.00
C VAL A 159 -8.75 -6.06 -22.79
N ASN A 160 -8.09 -5.02 -23.32
CA ASN A 160 -6.92 -5.11 -24.20
C ASN A 160 -7.13 -6.10 -25.37
N GLY A 161 -8.36 -6.15 -25.91
CA GLY A 161 -8.74 -7.04 -27.00
C GLY A 161 -9.01 -8.50 -26.60
N ARG A 162 -8.82 -8.87 -25.33
CA ARG A 162 -9.22 -10.17 -24.77
C ARG A 162 -10.67 -10.11 -24.32
N ASP A 163 -11.42 -11.18 -24.56
CA ASP A 163 -12.82 -11.26 -24.13
C ASP A 163 -12.90 -11.24 -22.60
N ALA A 164 -13.80 -10.44 -22.05
CA ALA A 164 -13.87 -10.25 -20.60
C ALA A 164 -14.20 -11.57 -19.89
N LEU A 165 -15.10 -12.37 -20.46
CA LEU A 165 -15.47 -13.69 -19.94
C LEU A 165 -14.40 -14.77 -20.09
N SER A 166 -13.24 -14.48 -20.72
CA SER A 166 -12.10 -15.39 -20.70
C SER A 166 -11.46 -15.52 -19.31
N SER A 167 -11.80 -14.62 -18.39
CA SER A 167 -11.40 -14.62 -16.99
C SER A 167 -12.59 -14.84 -16.04
N ILE A 168 -12.30 -15.34 -14.83
CA ILE A 168 -13.27 -15.42 -13.73
C ILE A 168 -13.49 -14.03 -13.11
N ASP A 169 -12.47 -13.18 -13.12
CA ASP A 169 -12.52 -11.82 -12.58
C ASP A 169 -11.87 -10.80 -13.53
N ILE A 170 -12.48 -9.61 -13.64
CA ILE A 170 -11.96 -8.54 -14.48
C ILE A 170 -10.57 -8.05 -14.02
N GLY A 171 -10.31 -8.13 -12.71
CA GLY A 171 -9.03 -7.84 -12.06
C GLY A 171 -7.87 -8.67 -12.60
N GLU A 172 -8.12 -9.90 -13.06
CA GLU A 172 -7.06 -10.71 -13.68
C GLU A 172 -6.64 -10.14 -15.04
N LEU A 173 -7.59 -9.57 -15.79
CA LEU A 173 -7.33 -8.99 -17.11
C LEU A 173 -6.57 -7.65 -17.03
N ILE A 174 -6.69 -6.94 -15.92
CA ILE A 174 -6.00 -5.66 -15.65
C ILE A 174 -4.81 -5.84 -14.69
N ARG A 175 -4.43 -7.07 -14.36
CA ARG A 175 -3.29 -7.37 -13.49
C ARG A 175 -1.99 -6.75 -14.03
N ASN A 176 -1.24 -6.03 -13.18
CA ASN A 176 -0.02 -5.30 -13.56
C ASN A 176 -0.23 -4.17 -14.60
N GLU A 177 -1.47 -3.75 -14.84
CA GLU A 177 -1.80 -2.63 -15.73
C GLU A 177 -2.08 -1.32 -14.96
N ALA A 178 -1.75 -1.29 -13.67
CA ALA A 178 -1.82 -0.06 -12.89
C ALA A 178 -0.93 1.05 -13.50
N ASN A 179 -1.49 2.24 -13.66
CA ASN A 179 -0.89 3.42 -14.30
C ASN A 179 -0.53 3.24 -15.79
N LYS A 180 -0.93 2.14 -16.43
CA LYS A 180 -0.75 1.90 -17.87
C LYS A 180 -2.07 2.11 -18.61
N GLN A 181 -2.00 2.42 -19.90
CA GLN A 181 -3.20 2.55 -20.73
C GLN A 181 -3.78 1.17 -21.04
N VAL A 182 -5.03 0.97 -20.64
CA VAL A 182 -5.81 -0.23 -20.92
C VAL A 182 -6.98 0.14 -21.83
N LYS A 183 -7.16 -0.62 -22.91
CA LYS A 183 -8.30 -0.47 -23.81
C LYS A 183 -9.46 -1.31 -23.30
N LEU A 184 -10.61 -0.69 -23.05
CA LEU A 184 -11.86 -1.39 -22.71
C LEU A 184 -12.84 -1.26 -23.88
N THR A 185 -13.52 -2.35 -24.21
CA THR A 185 -14.66 -2.32 -25.14
C THR A 185 -15.94 -2.46 -24.33
N ILE A 186 -16.72 -1.38 -24.32
CA ILE A 186 -17.98 -1.28 -23.59
C ILE A 186 -19.14 -1.42 -24.56
N LYS A 187 -20.19 -2.09 -24.13
CA LYS A 187 -21.45 -2.26 -24.83
C LYS A 187 -22.58 -1.65 -24.01
N ARG A 188 -23.34 -0.75 -24.64
CA ARG A 188 -24.61 -0.21 -24.14
C ARG A 188 -25.68 -0.56 -25.17
N ASP A 189 -26.65 -1.37 -24.78
CA ASP A 189 -27.66 -1.95 -25.68
C ASP A 189 -27.02 -2.70 -26.87
N ASN A 190 -27.05 -2.11 -28.07
CA ASN A 190 -26.47 -2.64 -29.30
C ASN A 190 -25.32 -1.79 -29.86
N LYS A 191 -24.87 -0.78 -29.11
CA LYS A 191 -23.73 0.06 -29.51
C LYS A 191 -22.50 -0.34 -28.70
N SER A 192 -21.41 -0.62 -29.41
CA SER A 192 -20.10 -0.87 -28.82
C SER A 192 -19.22 0.37 -28.97
N LYS A 193 -18.50 0.72 -27.90
CA LYS A 193 -17.54 1.82 -27.86
C LYS A 193 -16.24 1.33 -27.26
N ASP A 194 -15.13 1.73 -27.88
CA ASP A 194 -13.80 1.52 -27.33
C ASP A 194 -13.37 2.75 -26.54
N ILE A 195 -12.87 2.53 -25.33
CA ILE A 195 -12.31 3.58 -24.47
C ILE A 195 -10.91 3.19 -24.00
N ILE A 196 -10.09 4.18 -23.69
CA ILE A 196 -8.76 3.99 -23.10
C ILE A 196 -8.80 4.58 -21.70
N VAL A 197 -8.49 3.74 -20.71
CA VAL A 197 -8.47 4.10 -19.30
C VAL A 197 -7.10 3.84 -18.73
N LYS A 198 -6.74 4.52 -17.63
CA LYS A 198 -5.53 4.24 -16.87
C LYS A 198 -5.93 3.71 -15.50
N PRO A 199 -5.96 2.38 -15.29
CA PRO A 199 -6.31 1.81 -14.00
C PRO A 199 -5.40 2.34 -12.88
N GLN A 200 -5.97 2.54 -11.70
CA GLN A 200 -5.20 3.02 -10.55
C GLN A 200 -4.74 1.86 -9.66
N SER A 201 -3.62 2.05 -8.97
CA SER A 201 -3.02 1.02 -8.09
C SER A 201 -3.66 0.95 -6.69
N ASN A 202 -4.64 1.81 -6.40
CA ASN A 202 -5.24 1.90 -5.07
C ASN A 202 -6.71 2.31 -5.14
N GLU A 203 -7.61 1.41 -4.78
CA GLU A 203 -9.06 1.64 -4.72
C GLU A 203 -9.54 2.06 -3.31
N PHE A 204 -8.69 1.89 -2.28
CA PHE A 204 -9.07 2.11 -0.88
C PHE A 204 -9.59 3.53 -0.63
N TRP A 205 -8.92 4.53 -1.22
CA TRP A 205 -9.32 5.93 -1.06
C TRP A 205 -10.64 6.25 -1.77
N LEU A 206 -10.92 5.62 -2.91
CA LEU A 206 -12.22 5.79 -3.60
C LEU A 206 -13.36 5.30 -2.72
N ARG A 207 -13.26 4.09 -2.18
CA ARG A 207 -14.30 3.50 -1.32
C ARG A 207 -14.52 4.31 -0.05
N TYR A 208 -13.44 4.82 0.54
CA TYR A 208 -13.51 5.61 1.76
C TYR A 208 -14.16 6.98 1.53
N GLU A 209 -13.83 7.65 0.43
CA GLU A 209 -14.37 8.98 0.12
C GLU A 209 -15.81 8.91 -0.39
N ASP A 210 -16.14 7.90 -1.20
CA ASP A 210 -17.50 7.65 -1.68
C ASP A 210 -18.47 7.45 -0.51
N GLY A 211 -18.09 6.62 0.47
CA GLY A 211 -18.86 6.42 1.70
C GLY A 211 -19.09 7.71 2.50
N ASN A 212 -18.12 8.63 2.51
CA ASN A 212 -18.29 9.95 3.16
C ASN A 212 -19.23 10.87 2.37
N THR A 213 -19.17 10.85 1.03
CA THR A 213 -20.06 11.67 0.18
C THR A 213 -21.49 11.16 0.14
N ALA A 214 -21.72 9.85 0.29
CA ALA A 214 -23.06 9.25 0.35
C ALA A 214 -23.83 9.60 1.64
N THR A 215 -23.13 10.09 2.68
CA THR A 215 -23.71 10.51 3.96
C THR A 215 -23.84 12.04 4.12
N GLY A 216 -23.48 12.82 3.11
CA GLY A 216 -23.54 14.29 3.10
C GLY A 216 -24.84 14.87 2.56
#